data_AF-A0A9P5SME7-F1
#
_entry.id   AF-A0A9P5SME7-F1
#
_cell.length_a   1.000
_cell.length_b   1.000
_cell.length_c   1.000
_cell.angle_alpha   90.00
_cell.angle_beta   90.00
_cell.angle_gamma   90.00
#
_symmetry.space_group_name_H-M   'P 1'
#
loop_
_entity.id
_entity.type
_entity.pdbx_description
1 polymer ?
#
loop_
_entity_poly.entity_id
_entity_poly.type
_entity_poly.pdbx_seq_one_letter_code
_entity_poly.pdbx_strand_id
1 'polypeptide(L)'
;MRTSLFLAVASVLAASVSAHAGHDGPTTGAPVPTGAPVPPSVCLTTPTDASCATYNLPNATLTTAISDICKTSSFLPGCSLNTACTADASLPAALCAPLSILSTLCSAPDDVALTSAVCSKTYNVFCSATSLIAACKTQKAFPGLPSGKAVTGTVYSICQSMPSMTDCKICPAPEGGYSKCDEVAAWKGLCIDMPDMTECPPYNAMCKATPFAPFCDRAYKAPGAPAGPTPTGGDHSGHGSGHGSGHGSGNKTAAAVAVSGSYGLASAMAVVAVALAF
;
A
#
# COMPACT_ATOMS: atom_id res chain seq x y z
N MET A 1 -2.90 42.61 22.33
CA MET A 1 -2.42 43.25 21.09
C MET A 1 -0.94 42.92 20.94
N ARG A 2 -0.59 41.89 20.17
CA ARG A 2 0.80 41.53 19.87
C ARG A 2 0.94 41.42 18.36
N THR A 3 1.59 42.42 17.80
CA THR A 3 1.87 42.59 16.37
C THR A 3 3.10 41.75 16.04
N SER A 4 2.90 40.64 15.33
CA SER A 4 4.01 39.82 14.83
C SER A 4 4.38 40.24 13.42
N LEU A 5 5.61 40.74 13.30
CA LEU A 5 6.28 41.21 12.10
C LEU A 5 6.75 40.00 11.28
N PHE A 6 6.15 39.74 10.11
CA PHE A 6 6.63 38.72 9.17
C PHE A 6 7.64 39.35 8.21
N LEU A 7 8.91 39.00 8.37
CA LEU A 7 9.97 39.24 7.38
C LEU A 7 9.85 38.19 6.27
N ALA A 8 9.46 38.62 5.08
CA ALA A 8 9.51 37.82 3.86
C ALA A 8 10.93 37.85 3.28
N VAL A 9 11.62 36.72 3.31
CA VAL A 9 12.92 36.54 2.62
C VAL A 9 12.63 36.01 1.21
N ALA A 10 12.64 36.91 0.23
CA ALA A 10 12.58 36.55 -1.19
C ALA A 10 13.95 35.99 -1.63
N SER A 11 14.04 34.68 -1.82
CA SER A 11 15.21 34.03 -2.42
C SER A 11 14.99 33.92 -3.93
N VAL A 12 15.73 34.71 -4.71
CA VAL A 12 15.74 34.65 -6.17
C VAL A 12 16.69 33.52 -6.59
N LEU A 13 16.14 32.38 -7.00
CA LEU A 13 16.88 31.33 -7.71
C LEU A 13 16.77 31.59 -9.21
N ALA A 14 17.84 32.13 -9.79
CA ALA A 14 18.03 32.19 -11.24
C ALA A 14 18.40 30.79 -11.75
N ALA A 15 17.44 30.07 -12.33
CA ALA A 15 17.71 28.87 -13.10
C ALA A 15 18.00 29.28 -14.56
N SER A 16 19.24 29.10 -14.99
CA SER A 16 19.65 29.20 -16.40
C SER A 16 19.08 28.01 -17.17
N VAL A 17 18.03 28.26 -17.95
CA VAL A 17 17.43 27.30 -18.89
C VAL A 17 18.25 27.32 -20.17
N SER A 18 19.09 26.31 -20.40
CA SER A 18 19.69 26.07 -21.72
C SER A 18 18.64 25.42 -22.62
N ALA A 19 17.99 26.24 -23.44
CA ALA A 19 17.17 25.77 -24.55
C ALA A 19 18.07 25.20 -25.66
N HIS A 20 18.10 23.88 -25.81
CA HIS A 20 18.59 23.25 -27.05
C HIS A 20 17.42 23.15 -28.02
N ALA A 21 17.28 24.15 -28.89
CA ALA A 21 16.49 24.05 -30.11
C ALA A 21 17.34 23.37 -31.18
N GLY A 22 17.12 22.08 -31.39
CA GLY A 22 17.66 21.31 -32.50
C GLY A 22 16.55 20.45 -33.08
N HIS A 23 15.82 21.01 -34.05
CA HIS A 23 14.80 20.32 -34.83
C HIS A 23 15.49 19.79 -36.11
N ASP A 24 16.04 18.58 -36.05
CA ASP A 24 16.50 17.87 -37.25
C ASP A 24 15.41 16.92 -37.74
N GLY A 25 15.15 17.00 -39.05
CA GLY A 25 14.00 16.42 -39.72
C GLY A 25 13.94 14.89 -39.80
N PRO A 26 12.90 14.35 -40.46
CA PRO A 26 12.67 12.92 -40.59
C PRO A 26 13.73 12.31 -41.51
N THR A 27 14.82 11.81 -40.92
CA THR A 27 15.77 10.95 -41.62
C THR A 27 15.18 9.55 -41.71
N THR A 28 14.92 9.15 -42.95
CA THR A 28 14.51 7.81 -43.34
C THR A 28 15.59 6.79 -42.96
N GLY A 29 15.28 5.94 -41.96
CA GLY A 29 15.52 4.49 -42.04
C GLY A 29 16.96 3.98 -42.10
N ALA A 30 17.89 4.52 -41.30
CA ALA A 30 19.11 3.79 -40.97
C ALA A 30 18.83 2.85 -39.77
N PRO A 31 19.05 1.53 -39.86
CA PRO A 31 18.93 0.64 -38.70
C PRO A 31 19.90 1.08 -37.62
N VAL A 32 19.36 1.45 -36.46
CA VAL A 32 20.13 1.84 -35.27
C VAL A 32 21.01 0.65 -34.86
N PRO A 33 22.33 0.84 -34.65
CA PRO A 33 23.20 -0.23 -34.19
C PRO A 33 22.68 -0.81 -32.86
N THR A 34 22.52 -2.12 -32.80
CA THR A 34 21.97 -2.95 -31.72
C THR A 34 22.81 -2.98 -30.43
N GLY A 35 23.42 -1.85 -30.04
CA GLY A 35 24.27 -1.74 -28.85
C GLY A 35 24.53 -0.34 -28.32
N ALA A 36 23.91 0.71 -28.87
CA ALA A 36 24.01 2.05 -28.29
C ALA A 36 23.15 2.13 -27.00
N PRO A 37 23.68 2.69 -25.88
CA PRO A 37 22.91 2.94 -24.68
C PRO A 37 21.68 3.80 -25.02
N VAL A 38 20.50 3.26 -24.72
CA VAL A 38 19.22 3.95 -24.90
C VAL A 38 19.25 5.23 -24.08
N PRO A 39 18.90 6.39 -24.65
CA PRO A 39 18.78 7.60 -23.87
C PRO A 39 17.74 7.38 -22.74
N PRO A 40 18.10 7.68 -21.48
CA PRO A 40 17.28 7.31 -20.32
C PRO A 40 15.89 7.92 -20.29
N SER A 41 15.59 8.87 -21.18
CA SER A 41 14.30 9.56 -21.28
C SER A 41 13.20 8.72 -21.95
N VAL A 42 13.52 7.85 -22.91
CA VAL A 42 12.49 7.11 -23.69
C VAL A 42 11.69 6.18 -22.79
N CYS A 43 12.34 5.50 -21.85
CA CYS A 43 11.65 4.56 -20.96
C CYS A 43 10.82 5.24 -19.87
N LEU A 44 11.07 6.52 -19.61
CA LEU A 44 10.27 7.31 -18.69
C LEU A 44 9.00 7.86 -19.35
N THR A 45 8.97 7.99 -20.68
CA THR A 45 7.79 8.46 -21.43
C THR A 45 7.05 7.34 -22.16
N THR A 46 7.75 6.28 -22.54
CA THR A 46 7.27 5.18 -23.38
C THR A 46 7.83 3.85 -22.84
N PRO A 47 7.33 3.38 -21.68
CA PRO A 47 7.85 2.19 -21.00
C PRO A 47 7.62 0.88 -21.80
N THR A 48 6.81 0.94 -22.85
CA THR A 48 6.50 -0.19 -23.75
C THR A 48 7.54 -0.38 -24.85
N ASP A 49 8.52 0.52 -24.97
CA ASP A 49 9.57 0.39 -25.98
C ASP A 49 10.47 -0.80 -25.65
N ALA A 50 10.82 -1.61 -26.67
CA ALA A 50 11.63 -2.82 -26.50
C ALA A 50 12.99 -2.53 -25.84
N SER A 51 13.52 -1.34 -26.06
CA SER A 51 14.78 -0.87 -25.49
C SER A 51 14.72 -0.70 -23.96
N CYS A 52 13.52 -0.66 -23.37
CA CYS A 52 13.31 -0.53 -21.93
C CYS A 52 13.42 -1.84 -21.16
N ALA A 53 13.59 -2.98 -21.84
CA ALA A 53 13.74 -4.28 -21.20
C ALA A 53 14.93 -4.34 -20.23
N THR A 54 16.01 -3.59 -20.51
CA THR A 54 17.23 -3.52 -19.69
C THR A 54 17.35 -2.20 -18.94
N TYR A 55 16.34 -1.33 -19.01
CA TYR A 55 16.38 -0.03 -18.35
C TYR A 55 16.27 -0.19 -16.83
N ASN A 56 17.21 0.46 -16.12
CA ASN A 56 17.19 0.56 -14.67
C ASN A 56 16.67 1.93 -14.26
N LEU A 57 15.59 1.96 -13.48
CA LEU A 57 15.09 3.21 -12.91
C LEU A 57 16.14 3.81 -11.96
N PRO A 58 16.48 5.10 -12.08
CA PRO A 58 17.36 5.75 -11.12
C PRO A 58 16.74 5.73 -9.72
N ASN A 59 17.48 5.20 -8.74
CA ASN A 59 17.05 5.16 -7.34
C ASN A 59 16.69 6.55 -6.82
N ALA A 60 17.42 7.60 -7.24
CA ALA A 60 17.15 8.99 -6.86
C ALA A 60 15.72 9.44 -7.22
N THR A 61 15.22 9.04 -8.40
CA THR A 61 13.83 9.34 -8.82
C THR A 61 12.82 8.66 -7.91
N LEU A 62 13.07 7.39 -7.57
CA LEU A 62 12.20 6.60 -6.70
C LEU A 62 12.19 7.13 -5.27
N THR A 63 13.36 7.42 -4.69
CA THR A 63 13.47 7.94 -3.32
C THR A 63 12.87 9.33 -3.19
N THR A 64 12.98 10.17 -4.24
CA THR A 64 12.32 11.49 -4.27
C THR A 64 10.80 11.34 -4.23
N ALA A 65 10.24 10.45 -5.07
CA ALA A 65 8.81 10.17 -5.10
C ALA A 65 8.29 9.66 -3.75
N ILE A 66 9.02 8.72 -3.12
CA ILE A 66 8.69 8.20 -1.79
C ILE A 66 8.73 9.33 -0.76
N SER A 67 9.78 10.16 -0.77
CA SER A 67 9.92 11.29 0.14
C SER A 67 8.77 12.30 -0.01
N ASP A 68 8.36 12.61 -1.23
CA ASP A 68 7.26 13.55 -1.50
C ASP A 68 5.92 13.02 -0.96
N ILE A 69 5.63 11.73 -1.18
CA ILE A 69 4.44 11.07 -0.62
C ILE A 69 4.51 11.09 0.91
N CYS A 70 5.61 10.62 1.49
CA CYS A 70 5.73 10.45 2.94
C CYS A 70 5.85 11.77 3.70
N LYS A 71 6.28 12.85 3.07
CA LYS A 71 6.24 14.20 3.67
C LYS A 71 4.82 14.70 3.87
N THR A 72 3.90 14.36 2.97
CA THR A 72 2.49 14.81 3.03
C THR A 72 1.58 13.80 3.73
N SER A 73 1.94 12.51 3.68
CA SER A 73 1.12 11.39 4.13
C SER A 73 1.97 10.38 4.92
N SER A 74 2.67 10.86 5.96
CA SER A 74 3.63 10.06 6.75
C SER A 74 3.02 8.84 7.47
N PHE A 75 1.71 8.85 7.72
CA PHE A 75 0.96 7.78 8.38
C PHE A 75 0.68 6.56 7.48
N LEU A 76 0.96 6.65 6.17
CA LEU A 76 0.71 5.54 5.25
C LEU A 76 1.63 4.34 5.56
N PRO A 77 1.14 3.09 5.49
CA PRO A 77 1.95 1.92 5.79
C PRO A 77 3.24 1.79 4.95
N GLY A 78 3.21 2.21 3.69
CA GLY A 78 4.40 2.27 2.85
C GLY A 78 5.47 3.27 3.34
N CYS A 79 5.08 4.28 4.10
CA CYS A 79 6.01 5.22 4.74
C CYS A 79 6.67 4.64 5.98
N SER A 80 5.91 3.90 6.81
CA SER A 80 6.51 3.12 7.91
C SER A 80 7.48 2.07 7.37
N LEU A 81 7.17 1.46 6.22
CA LEU A 81 8.08 0.53 5.52
C LEU A 81 9.38 1.23 5.10
N ASN A 82 9.29 2.42 4.51
CA ASN A 82 10.46 3.21 4.12
C ASN A 82 11.33 3.57 5.33
N THR A 83 10.72 4.03 6.43
CA THR A 83 11.43 4.35 7.68
C THR A 83 12.16 3.13 8.24
N ALA A 84 11.51 1.97 8.28
CA ALA A 84 12.15 0.74 8.73
C ALA A 84 13.33 0.32 7.85
N CYS A 85 13.15 0.33 6.53
CA CYS A 85 14.18 -0.04 5.56
C CYS A 85 15.38 0.91 5.54
N THR A 86 15.17 2.19 5.85
CA THR A 86 16.27 3.17 5.98
C THR A 86 16.99 3.07 7.31
N ALA A 87 16.30 2.65 8.37
CA ALA A 87 16.89 2.45 9.70
C ALA A 87 17.70 1.16 9.81
N ASP A 88 17.34 0.11 9.06
CA ASP A 88 17.98 -1.21 9.16
C ASP A 88 18.28 -1.80 7.77
N ALA A 89 19.55 -1.71 7.37
CA ALA A 89 20.05 -2.27 6.11
C ALA A 89 20.12 -3.81 6.10
N SER A 90 19.90 -4.49 7.23
CA SER A 90 19.86 -5.95 7.31
C SER A 90 18.51 -6.54 6.85
N LEU A 91 17.51 -5.69 6.66
CA LEU A 91 16.19 -6.10 6.18
C LEU A 91 16.24 -6.62 4.74
N PRO A 92 15.29 -7.49 4.32
CA PRO A 92 15.32 -8.10 3.00
C PRO A 92 15.32 -7.04 1.87
N ALA A 93 16.39 -7.02 1.08
CA ALA A 93 16.57 -6.05 0.00
C ALA A 93 15.44 -6.05 -1.04
N ALA A 94 14.78 -7.20 -1.25
CA ALA A 94 13.63 -7.29 -2.16
C ALA A 94 12.41 -6.48 -1.66
N LEU A 95 12.22 -6.38 -0.34
CA LEU A 95 11.14 -5.61 0.28
C LEU A 95 11.54 -4.14 0.47
N CYS A 96 12.82 -3.90 0.75
CA CYS A 96 13.39 -2.57 0.96
C CYS A 96 13.90 -1.87 -0.31
N ALA A 97 13.71 -2.48 -1.48
CA ALA A 97 14.01 -1.81 -2.75
C ALA A 97 13.09 -0.59 -2.92
N PRO A 98 13.61 0.58 -3.36
CA PRO A 98 12.78 1.78 -3.52
C PRO A 98 11.55 1.56 -4.40
N LEU A 99 11.62 0.75 -5.46
CA LEU A 99 10.46 0.47 -6.29
C LEU A 99 9.42 -0.41 -5.57
N SER A 100 9.84 -1.33 -4.70
CA SER A 100 8.92 -2.13 -3.87
C SER A 100 8.17 -1.23 -2.88
N ILE A 101 8.85 -0.26 -2.26
CA ILE A 101 8.24 0.72 -1.37
C ILE A 101 7.27 1.62 -2.15
N LEU A 102 7.70 2.17 -3.29
CA LEU A 102 6.87 3.05 -4.11
C LEU A 102 5.65 2.31 -4.68
N SER A 103 5.82 1.07 -5.14
CA SER A 103 4.70 0.24 -5.60
C SER A 103 3.71 -0.05 -4.48
N THR A 104 4.18 -0.26 -3.24
CA THR A 104 3.32 -0.40 -2.06
C THR A 104 2.45 0.85 -1.86
N LEU A 105 3.06 2.05 -1.86
CA LEU A 105 2.36 3.33 -1.73
C LEU A 105 1.35 3.59 -2.86
N CYS A 106 1.66 3.18 -4.08
CA CYS A 106 0.84 3.45 -5.26
C CYS A 106 -0.20 2.37 -5.58
N SER A 107 -0.14 1.21 -4.93
CA SER A 107 -1.03 0.07 -5.22
C SER A 107 -2.24 -0.02 -4.28
N ALA A 108 -2.20 0.65 -3.13
CA ALA A 108 -3.28 0.64 -2.16
C ALA A 108 -4.48 1.47 -2.67
N PRO A 109 -5.62 0.86 -3.01
CA PRO A 109 -6.73 1.54 -3.69
C PRO A 109 -7.36 2.65 -2.84
N ASP A 110 -7.42 2.47 -1.52
CA ASP A 110 -7.99 3.46 -0.60
C ASP A 110 -7.09 4.68 -0.39
N ASP A 111 -5.79 4.55 -0.68
CA ASP A 111 -4.80 5.61 -0.46
C ASP A 111 -4.55 6.44 -1.74
N VAL A 112 -5.18 6.09 -2.87
CA VAL A 112 -4.99 6.74 -4.17
C VAL A 112 -5.25 8.24 -4.11
N ALA A 113 -6.23 8.71 -3.32
CA ALA A 113 -6.48 10.14 -3.18
C ALA A 113 -5.27 10.91 -2.59
N LEU A 114 -4.47 10.25 -1.74
CA LEU A 114 -3.29 10.83 -1.11
C LEU A 114 -2.03 10.68 -1.96
N THR A 115 -1.93 9.60 -2.74
CA THR A 115 -0.69 9.24 -3.46
C THR A 115 -0.74 9.54 -4.97
N SER A 116 -1.93 9.71 -5.55
CA SER A 116 -2.14 9.82 -7.01
C SER A 116 -1.33 10.92 -7.69
N ALA A 117 -1.17 12.08 -7.05
CA ALA A 117 -0.43 13.21 -7.63
C ALA A 117 1.03 12.85 -7.95
N VAL A 118 1.65 12.03 -7.11
CA VAL A 118 3.04 11.55 -7.29
C VAL A 118 3.05 10.26 -8.11
N CYS A 119 2.18 9.29 -7.77
CA CYS A 119 2.12 7.99 -8.44
C CYS A 119 1.81 8.10 -9.94
N SER A 120 0.92 9.01 -10.35
CA SER A 120 0.56 9.26 -11.75
C SER A 120 1.70 9.81 -12.60
N LYS A 121 2.73 10.40 -11.99
CA LYS A 121 3.91 10.97 -12.65
C LYS A 121 5.14 10.07 -12.55
N THR A 122 5.07 9.00 -11.75
CA THR A 122 6.20 8.14 -11.43
C THR A 122 5.82 6.68 -11.66
N TYR A 123 5.41 5.96 -10.61
CA TYR A 123 5.13 4.53 -10.66
C TYR A 123 4.15 4.13 -11.76
N ASN A 124 3.03 4.85 -11.92
CA ASN A 124 2.02 4.49 -12.92
C ASN A 124 2.50 4.73 -14.36
N VAL A 125 3.46 5.65 -14.54
CA VAL A 125 4.09 5.89 -15.84
C VAL A 125 5.07 4.76 -16.12
N PHE A 126 5.96 4.44 -15.19
CA PHE A 126 7.05 3.50 -15.45
C PHE A 126 6.61 2.04 -15.38
N CYS A 127 5.69 1.73 -14.49
CA CYS A 127 5.24 0.37 -14.16
C CYS A 127 3.78 0.12 -14.55
N SER A 128 3.36 0.66 -15.69
CA SER A 128 2.08 0.29 -16.30
C SER A 128 2.02 -1.22 -16.59
N ALA A 129 0.81 -1.76 -16.77
CA ALA A 129 0.60 -3.19 -17.06
C ALA A 129 1.34 -3.67 -18.32
N THR A 130 1.60 -2.77 -19.28
CA THR A 130 2.31 -3.04 -20.53
C THR A 130 3.78 -2.68 -20.49
N SER A 131 4.29 -2.18 -19.37
CA SER A 131 5.70 -1.80 -19.22
C SER A 131 6.64 -2.98 -19.48
N LEU A 132 7.70 -2.70 -20.25
CA LEU A 132 8.78 -3.64 -20.50
C LEU A 132 9.93 -3.51 -19.50
N ILE A 133 9.91 -2.50 -18.62
CA ILE A 133 10.91 -2.32 -17.57
C ILE A 133 10.89 -3.54 -16.64
N ALA A 134 12.00 -4.29 -16.59
CA ALA A 134 12.10 -5.54 -15.85
C ALA A 134 11.82 -5.38 -14.35
N ALA A 135 12.32 -4.28 -13.74
CA ALA A 135 12.14 -4.02 -12.31
C ALA A 135 10.66 -3.94 -11.90
N CYS A 136 9.78 -3.40 -12.74
CA CYS A 136 8.33 -3.33 -12.48
C CYS A 136 7.66 -4.72 -12.40
N LYS A 137 8.29 -5.75 -12.99
CA LYS A 137 7.80 -7.13 -12.97
C LYS A 137 8.30 -7.89 -11.73
N THR A 138 9.49 -7.58 -11.25
CA THR A 138 10.15 -8.31 -10.16
C THR A 138 10.00 -7.64 -8.80
N GLN A 139 9.92 -6.31 -8.74
CA GLN A 139 9.77 -5.52 -7.52
C GLN A 139 8.30 -5.15 -7.38
N LYS A 140 7.59 -5.90 -6.54
CA LYS A 140 6.15 -5.75 -6.29
C LYS A 140 5.91 -5.04 -4.96
N ALA A 141 4.67 -4.60 -4.79
CA ALA A 141 4.18 -4.08 -3.53
C ALA A 141 4.38 -5.12 -2.42
N PHE A 142 4.56 -4.64 -1.19
CA PHE A 142 4.74 -5.47 -0.02
C PHE A 142 3.53 -6.44 0.11
N PRO A 143 3.75 -7.76 0.18
CA PRO A 143 2.65 -8.71 0.17
C PRO A 143 1.84 -8.64 1.47
N GLY A 144 0.55 -8.34 1.33
CA GLY A 144 -0.39 -8.34 2.45
C GLY A 144 -0.36 -7.10 3.34
N LEU A 145 0.41 -6.06 2.99
CA LEU A 145 0.34 -4.78 3.71
C LEU A 145 -1.01 -4.11 3.38
N PRO A 146 -1.87 -3.81 4.37
CA PRO A 146 -3.14 -3.14 4.11
C PRO A 146 -2.94 -1.68 3.68
N SER A 147 -4.00 -1.07 3.13
CA SER A 147 -4.03 0.38 2.92
C SER A 147 -3.98 1.13 4.25
N GLY A 148 -3.52 2.38 4.24
CA GLY A 148 -3.55 3.24 5.42
C GLY A 148 -4.96 3.32 6.00
N LYS A 149 -5.98 3.51 5.14
CA LYS A 149 -7.37 3.58 5.57
C LYS A 149 -7.84 2.32 6.29
N ALA A 150 -7.42 1.15 5.81
CA ALA A 150 -7.76 -0.11 6.45
C ALA A 150 -7.09 -0.22 7.83
N VAL A 151 -5.80 0.14 7.94
CA VAL A 151 -5.08 0.16 9.23
C VAL A 151 -5.74 1.15 10.19
N THR A 152 -6.04 2.38 9.77
CA THR A 152 -6.75 3.37 10.59
C THR A 152 -8.06 2.82 11.12
N GLY A 153 -8.88 2.23 10.24
CA GLY A 153 -10.19 1.68 10.60
C GLY A 153 -10.09 0.55 11.63
N THR A 154 -9.09 -0.32 11.49
CA THR A 154 -8.81 -1.39 12.45
C THR A 154 -8.39 -0.83 13.81
N VAL A 155 -7.39 0.07 13.84
CA VAL A 155 -6.91 0.68 15.10
C VAL A 155 -8.07 1.39 15.81
N TYR A 156 -8.87 2.15 15.06
CA TYR A 156 -10.06 2.81 15.57
C TYR A 156 -11.06 1.83 16.19
N SER A 157 -11.41 0.74 15.50
CA SER A 157 -12.36 -0.28 15.99
C SER A 157 -11.90 -0.89 17.31
N ILE A 158 -10.62 -1.25 17.39
CA ILE A 158 -10.01 -1.80 18.60
C ILE A 158 -10.08 -0.78 19.74
N CYS A 159 -9.68 0.45 19.48
CA CYS A 159 -9.65 1.51 20.48
C CYS A 159 -11.03 1.98 20.95
N GLN A 160 -12.08 1.85 20.12
CA GLN A 160 -13.45 2.06 20.58
C GLN A 160 -13.90 0.99 21.56
N SER A 161 -13.53 -0.27 21.29
CA SER A 161 -13.90 -1.41 22.13
C SER A 161 -13.08 -1.45 23.42
N MET A 162 -11.81 -1.04 23.38
CA MET A 162 -10.87 -1.06 24.49
C MET A 162 -10.05 0.25 24.58
N PRO A 163 -10.67 1.37 25.02
CA PRO A 163 -10.04 2.70 25.01
C PRO A 163 -8.86 2.85 25.97
N SER A 164 -8.65 1.90 26.88
CA SER A 164 -7.59 1.97 27.89
C SER A 164 -6.26 1.35 27.45
N MET A 165 -6.18 0.77 26.25
CA MET A 165 -4.93 0.19 25.73
C MET A 165 -3.87 1.28 25.48
N THR A 166 -2.60 0.95 25.71
CA THR A 166 -1.49 1.91 25.62
C THR A 166 -1.39 2.53 24.24
N ASP A 167 -1.49 1.72 23.18
CA ASP A 167 -1.40 2.19 21.79
C ASP A 167 -2.57 3.09 21.38
N CYS A 168 -3.74 2.92 22.00
CA CYS A 168 -4.91 3.80 21.79
C CYS A 168 -4.70 5.22 22.33
N LYS A 169 -3.77 5.41 23.28
CA LYS A 169 -3.40 6.74 23.78
C LYS A 169 -2.41 7.43 22.85
N ILE A 170 -1.59 6.65 22.15
CA ILE A 170 -0.57 7.14 21.20
C ILE A 170 -1.24 7.50 19.87
N CYS A 171 -2.23 6.71 19.46
CA CYS A 171 -2.98 6.90 18.24
C CYS A 171 -4.48 7.10 18.53
N PRO A 172 -4.89 8.32 18.92
CA PRO A 172 -6.30 8.58 19.17
C PRO A 172 -7.10 8.43 17.88
N ALA A 173 -8.24 7.74 18.03
CA ALA A 173 -9.28 7.61 17.03
C ALA A 173 -9.61 8.97 16.39
N PRO A 174 -9.37 9.18 15.07
CA PRO A 174 -9.79 10.40 14.42
C PRO A 174 -11.33 10.44 14.33
N GLU A 175 -11.94 11.62 14.44
CA GLU A 175 -13.38 11.84 14.18
C GLU A 175 -13.76 11.70 12.69
N GLY A 176 -12.92 11.03 11.90
CA GLY A 176 -13.01 10.84 10.45
C GLY A 176 -11.65 10.96 9.77
N GLY A 177 -11.38 10.08 8.80
CA GLY A 177 -10.15 10.11 8.00
C GLY A 177 -8.99 9.32 8.62
N TYR A 178 -7.77 9.75 8.30
CA TYR A 178 -6.51 9.13 8.75
C TYR A 178 -6.04 9.78 10.05
N SER A 179 -5.46 9.01 10.95
CA SER A 179 -4.78 9.57 12.11
C SER A 179 -3.40 10.13 11.71
N LYS A 180 -2.81 10.97 12.55
CA LYS A 180 -1.47 11.52 12.35
C LYS A 180 -0.38 10.72 13.09
N CYS A 181 -0.73 9.55 13.62
CA CYS A 181 0.18 8.69 14.35
C CYS A 181 0.89 7.71 13.39
N ASP A 182 1.85 6.93 13.88
CA ASP A 182 2.32 5.74 13.17
C ASP A 182 1.31 4.60 13.36
N GLU A 183 0.31 4.56 12.50
CA GLU A 183 -0.81 3.61 12.59
C GLU A 183 -0.35 2.17 12.46
N VAL A 184 0.71 1.91 11.70
CA VAL A 184 1.26 0.56 11.57
C VAL A 184 1.90 0.12 12.88
N ALA A 185 2.63 1.01 13.56
CA ALA A 185 3.19 0.71 14.88
C ALA A 185 2.08 0.45 15.93
N ALA A 186 1.03 1.28 15.95
CA ALA A 186 -0.11 1.07 16.84
C ALA A 186 -0.86 -0.23 16.54
N TRP A 187 -1.14 -0.51 15.26
CA TRP A 187 -1.80 -1.75 14.82
C TRP A 187 -1.00 -2.98 15.20
N LYS A 188 0.32 -2.95 15.00
CA LYS A 188 1.25 -4.01 15.42
C LYS A 188 1.17 -4.24 16.93
N GLY A 189 1.28 -3.19 17.75
CA GLY A 189 1.22 -3.30 19.21
C GLY A 189 -0.08 -3.95 19.69
N LEU A 190 -1.22 -3.44 19.20
CA LEU A 190 -2.54 -3.96 19.53
C LEU A 190 -2.70 -5.45 19.16
N CYS A 191 -2.25 -5.85 17.97
CA CYS A 191 -2.38 -7.23 17.52
C CYS A 191 -1.34 -8.20 18.11
N ILE A 192 -0.22 -7.70 18.64
CA ILE A 192 0.70 -8.52 19.44
C ILE A 192 0.12 -8.76 20.84
N ASP A 193 -0.45 -7.72 21.45
CA ASP A 193 -1.04 -7.81 22.78
C ASP A 193 -2.29 -8.71 22.80
N MET A 194 -3.09 -8.65 21.72
CA MET A 194 -4.33 -9.42 21.59
C MET A 194 -4.49 -10.03 20.18
N PRO A 195 -3.76 -11.12 19.87
CA PRO A 195 -3.73 -11.70 18.51
C PRO A 195 -5.06 -12.30 18.06
N ASP A 196 -5.95 -12.61 19.02
CA ASP A 196 -7.27 -13.22 18.79
C ASP A 196 -8.40 -12.18 18.60
N MET A 197 -8.09 -10.89 18.55
CA MET A 197 -9.08 -9.87 18.21
C MET A 197 -9.64 -10.08 16.80
N THR A 198 -10.91 -9.78 16.62
CA THR A 198 -11.62 -9.88 15.33
C THR A 198 -10.98 -9.06 14.21
N GLU A 199 -10.25 -8.01 14.56
CA GLU A 199 -9.59 -7.07 13.66
C GLU A 199 -8.15 -7.44 13.31
N CYS A 200 -7.55 -8.42 14.02
CA CYS A 200 -6.17 -8.86 13.81
C CYS A 200 -5.93 -9.96 12.73
N PRO A 201 -6.93 -10.66 12.15
CA PRO A 201 -6.66 -11.63 11.08
C PRO A 201 -5.86 -11.08 9.89
N PRO A 202 -6.06 -9.84 9.40
CA PRO A 202 -5.23 -9.28 8.33
C PRO A 202 -3.75 -9.11 8.74
N TYR A 203 -3.48 -8.69 9.99
CA TYR A 203 -2.13 -8.59 10.54
C TYR A 203 -1.47 -9.97 10.58
N ASN A 204 -2.20 -10.94 11.14
CA ASN A 204 -1.79 -12.32 11.28
C ASN A 204 -1.48 -12.96 9.90
N ALA A 205 -2.31 -12.67 8.90
CA ALA A 205 -2.13 -13.14 7.53
C ALA A 205 -0.90 -12.49 6.86
N MET A 206 -0.72 -11.17 7.02
CA MET A 206 0.46 -10.45 6.53
C MET A 206 1.74 -11.04 7.12
N CYS A 207 1.80 -11.21 8.45
CA CYS A 207 2.99 -11.74 9.12
C CYS A 207 3.27 -13.22 8.82
N LYS A 208 2.24 -14.00 8.50
CA LYS A 208 2.41 -15.37 8.01
C LYS A 208 2.96 -15.41 6.58
N ALA A 209 2.52 -14.50 5.71
CA ALA A 209 2.96 -14.45 4.32
C ALA A 209 4.36 -13.84 4.17
N THR A 210 4.64 -12.78 4.91
CA THR A 210 5.86 -11.99 4.82
C THR A 210 6.38 -11.68 6.23
N PRO A 211 7.21 -12.55 6.84
CA PRO A 211 7.78 -12.30 8.15
C PRO A 211 8.79 -11.15 8.06
N PHE A 212 8.32 -9.94 8.33
CA PHE A 212 9.11 -8.71 8.26
C PHE A 212 9.20 -8.09 9.64
N ALA A 213 10.36 -8.21 10.30
CA ALA A 213 10.55 -7.88 11.71
C ALA A 213 10.05 -6.48 12.15
N PRO A 214 10.14 -5.42 11.31
CA PRO A 214 9.56 -4.13 11.67
C PRO A 214 8.05 -4.18 11.88
N PHE A 215 7.33 -5.01 11.12
CA PHE A 215 5.87 -5.15 11.22
C PHE A 215 5.43 -6.38 12.00
N CYS A 216 6.28 -7.38 12.12
CA CYS A 216 5.96 -8.67 12.72
C CYS A 216 6.94 -8.98 13.85
N ASP A 217 6.48 -9.52 14.97
CA ASP A 217 7.42 -10.00 15.99
C ASP A 217 8.13 -11.28 15.49
N ARG A 218 9.43 -11.42 15.78
CA ARG A 218 10.17 -12.69 15.59
C ARG A 218 9.57 -13.81 16.44
N ALA A 219 8.92 -13.46 17.56
CA ALA A 219 8.24 -14.39 18.44
C ALA A 219 6.77 -14.65 18.05
N TYR A 220 6.26 -14.07 16.95
CA TYR A 220 4.88 -14.27 16.54
C TYR A 220 4.61 -15.76 16.27
N LYS A 221 4.03 -16.44 17.26
CA LYS A 221 3.32 -17.69 17.07
C LYS A 221 1.96 -17.28 16.56
N ALA A 222 1.67 -17.60 15.29
CA ALA A 222 0.31 -17.51 14.79
C ALA A 222 -0.61 -18.12 15.85
N PRO A 223 -1.68 -17.42 16.28
CA PRO A 223 -2.59 -17.97 17.27
C PRO A 223 -2.94 -19.37 16.78
N GLY A 224 -2.74 -20.36 17.65
CA GLY A 224 -3.11 -21.73 17.34
C GLY A 224 -4.55 -21.67 16.84
N ALA A 225 -4.82 -22.31 15.70
CA ALA A 225 -6.16 -22.28 15.10
C ALA A 225 -7.18 -22.39 16.23
N PRO A 226 -8.13 -21.43 16.35
CA PRO A 226 -8.95 -21.28 17.54
C PRO A 226 -9.42 -22.67 17.91
N ALA A 227 -9.06 -23.12 19.12
CA ALA A 227 -9.40 -24.46 19.56
C ALA A 227 -10.88 -24.61 19.27
N GLY A 228 -11.22 -25.44 18.27
CA GLY A 228 -12.60 -25.57 17.81
C GLY A 228 -13.47 -25.73 19.04
N PRO A 229 -14.64 -25.06 19.11
CA PRO A 229 -15.39 -24.91 20.35
C PRO A 229 -15.34 -26.22 21.08
N THR A 230 -14.64 -26.25 22.22
CA THR A 230 -14.48 -27.48 22.99
C THR A 230 -15.89 -27.98 23.16
N PRO A 231 -16.25 -29.17 22.63
CA PRO A 231 -17.60 -29.66 22.75
C PRO A 231 -17.86 -29.66 24.26
N THR A 232 -18.69 -28.73 24.72
CA THR A 232 -19.21 -28.74 26.07
C THR A 232 -20.03 -30.01 26.12
N GLY A 233 -19.37 -31.09 26.55
CA GLY A 233 -20.00 -32.34 26.89
C GLY A 233 -21.16 -31.98 27.79
N GLY A 234 -22.36 -32.29 27.32
CA GLY A 234 -23.58 -31.90 27.98
C GLY A 234 -23.68 -32.54 29.35
N ASP A 235 -24.17 -31.75 30.30
CA ASP A 235 -25.01 -32.27 31.36
C ASP A 235 -26.42 -31.75 31.12
N HIS A 236 -27.14 -32.48 30.26
CA HIS A 236 -28.59 -32.44 30.19
C HIS A 236 -29.15 -33.23 31.38
N SER A 237 -29.56 -32.54 32.44
CA SER A 237 -30.62 -33.03 33.33
C SER A 237 -31.92 -32.34 32.94
N GLY A 238 -32.87 -33.13 32.43
CA GLY A 238 -34.01 -32.65 31.67
C GLY A 238 -35.33 -32.45 32.43
N HIS A 239 -36.29 -31.85 31.71
CA HIS A 239 -37.76 -31.93 31.79
C HIS A 239 -38.25 -30.91 30.75
N GLY A 240 -39.13 -31.14 29.78
CA GLY A 240 -39.97 -32.25 29.34
C GLY A 240 -41.01 -31.67 28.36
N SER A 241 -41.40 -32.47 27.37
CA SER A 241 -42.65 -32.38 26.58
C SER A 241 -42.79 -31.36 25.45
N GLY A 242 -42.91 -31.87 24.21
CA GLY A 242 -43.55 -31.12 23.10
C GLY A 242 -43.28 -31.67 21.70
N HIS A 243 -44.26 -32.42 21.17
CA HIS A 243 -44.35 -33.03 19.84
C HIS A 243 -44.00 -32.14 18.62
N GLY A 244 -43.47 -32.77 17.55
CA GLY A 244 -43.57 -32.23 16.19
C GLY A 244 -42.68 -32.91 15.15
N SER A 245 -43.21 -33.93 14.47
CA SER A 245 -42.59 -34.69 13.37
C SER A 245 -42.24 -33.85 12.13
N GLY A 246 -41.11 -34.15 11.48
CA GLY A 246 -40.78 -33.59 10.16
C GLY A 246 -39.53 -34.23 9.53
N HIS A 247 -39.77 -35.22 8.66
CA HIS A 247 -38.80 -35.91 7.81
C HIS A 247 -38.15 -34.97 6.78
N GLY A 248 -36.84 -35.13 6.52
CA GLY A 248 -36.16 -34.42 5.43
C GLY A 248 -34.70 -34.82 5.24
N SER A 249 -34.47 -35.96 4.57
CA SER A 249 -33.16 -36.34 4.00
C SER A 249 -32.69 -35.32 2.96
N GLY A 250 -31.41 -34.93 3.01
CA GLY A 250 -30.81 -34.12 1.94
C GLY A 250 -29.31 -33.85 2.11
N ASN A 251 -28.50 -34.67 1.43
CA ASN A 251 -27.16 -34.45 0.90
C ASN A 251 -26.19 -33.45 1.58
N LYS A 252 -25.08 -33.99 2.11
CA LYS A 252 -23.82 -33.27 2.30
C LYS A 252 -23.07 -33.20 0.97
N THR A 253 -23.17 -32.08 0.27
CA THR A 253 -22.18 -31.66 -0.73
C THR A 253 -21.30 -30.58 -0.11
N ALA A 254 -20.00 -30.86 -0.06
CA ALA A 254 -18.98 -29.88 0.29
C ALA A 254 -19.01 -28.74 -0.75
N ALA A 255 -19.52 -27.59 -0.37
CA ALA A 255 -19.42 -26.37 -1.15
C ALA A 255 -18.02 -25.78 -0.94
N ALA A 256 -17.14 -25.98 -1.92
CA ALA A 256 -16.00 -25.10 -2.11
C ALA A 256 -16.55 -23.70 -2.41
N VAL A 257 -16.41 -22.78 -1.47
CA VAL A 257 -16.65 -21.35 -1.71
C VAL A 257 -15.50 -20.85 -2.56
N ALA A 258 -15.66 -20.96 -3.88
CA ALA A 258 -14.90 -20.18 -4.83
C ALA A 258 -15.38 -18.74 -4.71
N VAL A 259 -14.55 -17.86 -4.11
CA VAL A 259 -14.72 -16.41 -4.23
C VAL A 259 -14.31 -16.03 -5.65
N SER A 260 -15.25 -16.17 -6.58
CA SER A 260 -15.19 -15.54 -7.90
C SER A 260 -15.53 -14.06 -7.73
N GLY A 261 -14.53 -13.26 -7.41
CA GLY A 261 -14.59 -11.81 -7.55
C GLY A 261 -14.67 -11.44 -9.03
N SER A 262 -15.89 -11.21 -9.52
CA SER A 262 -16.14 -10.58 -10.81
C SER A 262 -15.75 -9.10 -10.72
N TYR A 263 -14.53 -8.76 -11.12
CA TYR A 263 -14.18 -7.37 -11.42
C TYR A 263 -14.87 -6.98 -12.72
N GLY A 264 -16.00 -6.30 -12.59
CA GLY A 264 -16.67 -5.62 -13.70
C GLY A 264 -15.74 -4.57 -14.30
N LEU A 265 -15.31 -4.83 -15.54
CA LEU A 265 -14.85 -3.83 -16.48
C LEU A 265 -16.02 -2.91 -16.83
N ALA A 266 -15.93 -1.64 -16.45
CA ALA A 266 -16.35 -0.47 -17.22
C ALA A 266 -16.55 0.72 -16.27
N SER A 267 -15.63 1.66 -16.29
CA SER A 267 -15.97 3.05 -15.96
C SER A 267 -15.25 3.95 -16.95
N ALA A 268 -16.09 4.54 -17.80
CA ALA A 268 -15.72 5.46 -18.85
C ALA A 268 -14.98 6.67 -18.27
N MET A 269 -13.93 7.09 -18.96
CA MET A 269 -13.30 8.38 -18.74
C MET A 269 -14.27 9.49 -19.14
N ALA A 270 -14.81 10.21 -18.16
CA ALA A 270 -15.35 11.54 -18.38
C ALA A 270 -14.23 12.56 -18.14
N VAL A 271 -13.63 13.04 -19.24
CA VAL A 271 -12.71 14.19 -19.20
C VAL A 271 -13.57 15.45 -19.04
N VAL A 272 -13.62 15.99 -17.83
CA VAL A 272 -14.15 17.35 -17.61
C VAL A 272 -12.99 18.33 -17.82
N ALA A 273 -13.00 18.99 -18.97
CA ALA A 273 -12.18 20.15 -19.22
C ALA A 273 -12.75 21.34 -18.40
N VAL A 274 -12.04 21.72 -17.34
CA VAL A 274 -12.30 22.99 -16.65
C VAL A 274 -11.51 24.07 -17.39
N ALA A 275 -12.23 24.88 -18.16
CA ALA A 275 -11.73 26.15 -18.66
C ALA A 275 -11.67 27.14 -17.48
N LEU A 276 -10.46 27.53 -17.07
CA LEU A 276 -10.23 28.66 -16.19
C LEU A 276 -10.04 29.90 -17.05
N ALA A 277 -11.02 30.80 -17.02
CA ALA A 277 -10.85 32.20 -17.32
C ALA A 277 -10.68 32.93 -15.99
N PHE A 278 -9.45 33.32 -15.65
CA PHE A 278 -9.07 34.49 -14.86
C PHE A 278 -7.58 34.75 -15.07
#